data_AF-A0A0F8WW05-F1
#
_entry.id   AF-A0A0F8WW05-F1
#
_cell.length_a   1.000
_cell.length_b   1.000
_cell.length_c   1.000
_cell.angle_alpha   90.00
_cell.angle_beta   90.00
_cell.angle_gamma   90.00
#
_symmetry.space_group_name_H-M   'P 1'
#
loop_
_entity.id
_entity.type
_entity.pdbx_description
1 polymer ?
#
loop_
_entity_poly.entity_id
_entity_poly.type
_entity_poly.pdbx_seq_one_letter_code
_entity_poly.pdbx_strand_id
1 'polypeptide(L)'
;MNYQKTRAARLLAVGETIQSVAGTVGKTENTLKMWMLEPVFRKILLDNMEGAALRVVQGYLSGEHDNKDRATTALALLRLVRAKAPGRPRKDPNRRDDEEDTDLDEFSEEAIKRLAGGD
;
A
#
# COMPACT_ATOMS: atom_id res chain seq x y z
N MET A 1 -9.62 21.63 1.35
CA MET A 1 -9.52 20.45 2.25
C MET A 1 -8.85 20.88 3.55
N ASN A 2 -9.37 20.51 4.72
CA ASN A 2 -8.78 20.90 6.01
C ASN A 2 -7.47 20.12 6.28
N TYR A 3 -6.38 20.82 6.60
CA TYR A 3 -5.07 20.24 6.95
C TYR A 3 -5.17 19.13 8.02
N GLN A 4 -6.05 19.31 9.01
CA GLN A 4 -6.27 18.33 10.07
C GLN A 4 -6.85 17.01 9.55
N LYS A 5 -7.74 17.07 8.55
CA LYS A 5 -8.33 15.88 7.91
C LYS A 5 -7.28 15.10 7.13
N THR A 6 -6.44 15.79 6.36
CA THR A 6 -5.35 15.15 5.62
C THR A 6 -4.33 14.50 6.57
N ARG A 7 -3.94 15.19 7.63
CA ARG A 7 -3.01 14.68 8.64
C ARG A 7 -3.58 13.46 9.37
N ALA A 8 -4.85 13.52 9.77
CA ALA A 8 -5.55 12.39 10.38
C ALA A 8 -5.60 11.16 9.46
N ALA A 9 -5.99 11.35 8.19
CA ALA A 9 -6.07 10.26 7.23
C ALA A 9 -4.70 9.59 6.99
N ARG A 10 -3.62 10.37 6.94
CA ARG A 10 -2.25 9.83 6.82
C ARG A 10 -1.83 9.01 8.03
N LEU A 11 -2.10 9.49 9.23
CA LEU A 11 -1.73 8.77 10.46
C LEU A 11 -2.53 7.47 10.60
N LEU A 12 -3.84 7.52 10.34
CA LEU A 12 -4.67 6.31 10.32
C LEU A 12 -4.20 5.31 9.26
N ALA A 13 -3.74 5.78 8.10
CA ALA A 13 -3.22 4.90 7.06
C ALA A 13 -1.97 4.13 7.50
N VAL A 14 -1.13 4.71 8.36
CA VAL A 14 0.08 4.06 8.93
C VAL A 14 -0.27 3.00 10.00
N GLY A 15 -1.54 2.94 10.42
CA GLY A 15 -2.02 2.00 11.42
C GLY A 15 -2.02 2.54 12.85
N GLU A 16 -1.92 3.87 13.02
CA GLU A 16 -2.14 4.51 14.32
C GLU A 16 -3.59 4.33 14.79
N THR A 17 -3.77 4.21 16.11
CA THR A 17 -5.11 4.06 16.68
C THR A 17 -5.92 5.36 16.54
N ILE A 18 -7.24 5.24 16.43
CA ILE A 18 -8.12 6.42 16.32
C ILE A 18 -7.92 7.36 17.52
N GLN A 19 -7.71 6.81 18.72
CA GLN A 19 -7.43 7.57 19.93
C GLN A 19 -6.12 8.37 19.85
N SER A 20 -5.03 7.73 19.41
CA SER A 20 -3.71 8.38 19.18
C SER A 20 -3.82 9.52 18.17
N VAL A 21 -4.50 9.26 17.05
CA VAL A 21 -4.70 10.26 15.99
C VAL A 21 -5.59 11.42 16.48
N ALA A 22 -6.63 11.15 17.26
CA ALA A 22 -7.52 12.15 17.86
C ALA A 22 -6.73 13.14 18.72
N GLY A 23 -5.89 12.63 19.63
CA GLY A 23 -4.99 13.46 20.42
C GLY A 23 -4.04 14.27 19.55
N THR A 24 -3.42 13.63 18.55
CA THR A 24 -2.43 14.25 17.66
C THR A 24 -3.00 15.41 16.82
N VAL A 25 -4.27 15.30 16.38
CA VAL A 25 -4.95 16.33 15.57
C VAL A 25 -5.79 17.30 16.41
N GLY A 26 -5.80 17.16 17.73
CA GLY A 26 -6.56 18.03 18.64
C GLY A 26 -8.07 17.92 18.46
N LYS A 27 -8.58 16.70 18.19
CA LYS A 27 -10.00 16.41 17.99
C LYS A 27 -10.46 15.25 18.87
N THR A 28 -11.76 15.04 18.94
CA THR A 28 -12.32 13.86 19.62
C THR A 28 -12.36 12.67 18.67
N GLU A 29 -12.36 11.46 19.23
CA GLU A 29 -12.55 10.24 18.44
C GLU A 29 -13.86 10.26 17.65
N ASN A 30 -14.92 10.84 18.22
CA ASN A 30 -16.21 10.91 17.56
C ASN A 30 -16.14 11.78 16.29
N THR A 31 -15.38 12.88 16.33
CA THR A 31 -15.12 13.71 15.14
C THR A 31 -14.38 12.93 14.05
N LEU A 32 -13.38 12.12 14.41
CA LEU A 32 -12.68 11.25 13.46
C LEU A 32 -13.60 10.20 12.86
N LYS A 33 -14.43 9.54 13.67
CA LYS A 33 -15.45 8.58 13.19
C LYS A 33 -16.41 9.23 12.20
N MET A 34 -16.85 10.47 12.45
CA MET A 34 -17.66 11.24 11.50
C MET A 34 -16.91 11.52 10.19
N TRP A 35 -15.63 11.88 10.25
CA TRP A 35 -14.83 12.08 9.04
C TRP A 35 -14.66 10.81 8.21
N MET A 36 -14.62 9.63 8.84
CA MET A 36 -14.58 8.35 8.12
C MET A 36 -15.84 8.08 7.29
N LEU A 37 -16.96 8.76 7.55
CA LEU A 37 -18.15 8.67 6.72
C LEU A 37 -18.04 9.54 5.46
N GLU A 38 -17.20 10.57 5.48
CA GLU A 38 -17.01 11.48 4.36
C GLU A 38 -16.28 10.77 3.19
N PRO A 39 -16.86 10.77 1.97
CA PRO A 39 -16.22 10.12 0.81
C PRO A 39 -14.81 10.64 0.52
N VAL A 40 -14.63 11.95 0.69
CA VAL A 40 -13.37 12.65 0.41
C VAL A 40 -12.26 12.24 1.38
N PHE A 41 -12.58 12.10 2.67
CA PHE A 41 -11.65 11.64 3.69
C PHE A 41 -11.27 10.17 3.48
N ARG A 42 -12.26 9.31 3.18
CA ARG A 42 -12.03 7.90 2.86
C ARG A 42 -11.11 7.71 1.67
N LYS A 43 -11.27 8.54 0.62
CA LYS A 43 -10.40 8.49 -0.56
C LYS A 43 -8.94 8.72 -0.16
N ILE A 44 -8.65 9.80 0.58
CA ILE A 44 -7.29 10.06 1.06
C ILE A 44 -6.78 8.92 1.94
N LEU A 45 -7.59 8.45 2.88
CA LEU A 45 -7.19 7.34 3.75
C LEU A 45 -6.77 6.13 2.92
N LEU A 46 -7.59 5.70 1.96
CA LEU A 46 -7.31 4.55 1.09
C LEU A 46 -6.08 4.78 0.22
N ASP A 47 -5.93 5.96 -0.37
CA ASP A 47 -4.77 6.30 -1.21
C ASP A 47 -3.44 6.21 -0.41
N ASN A 48 -3.47 6.56 0.89
CA ASN A 48 -2.30 6.47 1.76
C ASN A 48 -2.11 5.08 2.39
N MET A 49 -3.18 4.28 2.50
CA MET A 49 -3.12 2.93 3.05
C MET A 49 -2.31 1.99 2.18
N GLU A 50 -2.31 2.15 0.85
CA GLU A 50 -1.48 1.31 -0.04
C GLU A 50 0.01 1.48 0.27
N GLY A 51 0.50 2.73 0.33
CA GLY A 51 1.91 3.01 0.63
C GLY A 51 2.33 2.63 2.06
N ALA A 52 1.42 2.71 3.02
CA ALA A 52 1.69 2.26 4.39
C ALA A 52 1.73 0.72 4.50
N ALA A 53 0.76 0.04 3.88
CA ALA A 53 0.71 -1.41 3.90
C ALA A 53 1.90 -2.05 3.14
N LEU A 54 2.35 -1.45 2.03
CA LEU A 54 3.57 -1.88 1.33
C LEU A 54 4.80 -1.80 2.24
N ARG A 55 4.97 -0.70 2.99
CA ARG A 55 6.09 -0.55 3.93
C ARG A 55 6.07 -1.59 5.04
N VAL A 56 4.89 -1.90 5.60
CA VAL A 56 4.74 -2.94 6.63
C VAL A 56 5.11 -4.32 6.08
N VAL A 57 4.66 -4.66 4.86
CA VAL A 57 5.02 -5.94 4.22
C VAL A 57 6.51 -6.00 3.90
N GLN A 58 7.08 -4.92 3.38
CA GLN A 58 8.51 -4.84 3.06
C GLN A 58 9.37 -4.99 4.32
N GLY A 59 9.03 -4.29 5.41
CA GLY A 59 9.73 -4.41 6.69
C GLY A 59 9.64 -5.81 7.30
N TYR A 60 8.52 -6.52 7.09
CA TYR A 60 8.43 -7.92 7.49
C TYR A 60 9.31 -8.84 6.63
N LEU A 61 9.35 -8.63 5.30
CA LEU A 61 10.17 -9.43 4.38
C LEU A 61 11.67 -9.17 4.55
N SER A 62 12.08 -7.96 4.93
CA SER A 62 13.48 -7.62 5.22
C SER A 62 13.93 -8.03 6.62
N GLY A 63 13.02 -8.50 7.48
CA GLY A 63 13.32 -8.83 8.88
C GLY A 63 13.41 -7.63 9.82
N GLU A 64 13.03 -6.43 9.37
CA GLU A 64 12.93 -5.22 10.23
C GLU A 64 11.74 -5.29 11.20
N HIS A 65 10.71 -6.08 10.87
CA HIS A 65 9.53 -6.30 11.70
C HIS A 65 9.18 -7.78 11.77
N ASP A 66 8.89 -8.27 12.97
CA ASP A 66 8.67 -9.69 13.28
C ASP A 66 7.18 -10.04 13.34
N ASN A 67 6.30 -9.03 13.27
CA ASN A 67 4.87 -9.23 13.47
C ASN A 67 4.17 -9.71 12.18
N LYS A 68 4.10 -11.04 12.05
CA LYS A 68 3.41 -11.74 10.95
C LYS A 68 1.96 -11.33 10.78
N ASP A 69 1.20 -11.16 11.86
CA ASP A 69 -0.22 -10.82 11.77
C ASP A 69 -0.41 -9.44 11.13
N ARG A 70 0.41 -8.47 11.55
CA ARG A 70 0.41 -7.11 10.99
C ARG A 70 0.74 -7.12 9.49
N ALA A 71 1.74 -7.90 9.08
CA ALA A 71 2.11 -8.06 7.67
C ALA A 71 1.00 -8.73 6.85
N THR A 72 0.33 -9.74 7.42
CA THR A 72 -0.75 -10.46 6.76
C THR A 72 -1.99 -9.57 6.59
N THR A 73 -2.34 -8.78 7.60
CA THR A 73 -3.41 -7.77 7.51
C THR A 73 -3.09 -6.68 6.49
N ALA A 74 -1.85 -6.18 6.48
CA ALA A 74 -1.39 -5.21 5.48
C ALA A 74 -1.51 -5.76 4.05
N LEU A 75 -1.11 -7.01 3.83
CA LEU A 75 -1.25 -7.68 2.54
C LEU A 75 -2.72 -7.83 2.10
N ALA A 76 -3.61 -8.19 3.03
CA ALA A 76 -5.05 -8.27 2.76
C ALA A 76 -5.63 -6.91 2.34
N LEU A 77 -5.21 -5.83 3.03
CA LEU A 77 -5.61 -4.46 2.69
C LEU A 77 -5.10 -4.05 1.29
N LEU A 78 -3.87 -4.39 0.92
CA LEU A 78 -3.32 -4.13 -0.42
C LEU A 78 -4.14 -4.82 -1.52
N ARG A 79 -4.52 -6.08 -1.31
CA ARG A 79 -5.35 -6.84 -2.24
C ARG A 79 -6.72 -6.19 -2.42
N LEU A 80 -7.33 -5.69 -1.34
CA LEU A 80 -8.61 -4.99 -1.39
C LEU A 80 -8.53 -3.65 -2.12
N VAL A 81 -7.48 -2.85 -1.87
CA VAL A 81 -7.27 -1.57 -2.58
C VAL A 81 -7.06 -1.81 -4.07
N ARG A 82 -6.21 -2.78 -4.44
CA ARG A 82 -5.94 -3.13 -5.85
C ARG A 82 -7.15 -3.75 -6.55
N ALA A 83 -7.97 -4.53 -5.85
CA ALA A 83 -9.20 -5.09 -6.40
C ALA A 83 -10.27 -4.02 -6.71
N LYS A 84 -10.17 -2.84 -6.07
CA LYS A 84 -11.09 -1.72 -6.27
C LYS A 84 -10.63 -0.73 -7.35
N ALA A 85 -9.41 -0.86 -7.87
CA ALA A 85 -8.93 -0.05 -8.97
C ALA A 85 -9.64 -0.46 -10.27
N PRO A 86 -10.45 0.40 -10.89
CA PRO A 86 -11.06 0.10 -12.18
C PRO A 86 -9.95 0.08 -13.23
N GLY A 87 -9.64 -1.09 -13.80
CA GLY A 87 -8.71 -1.20 -14.93
C GLY A 87 -7.59 -2.22 -14.80
N ARG A 88 -7.41 -2.93 -13.67
CA ARG A 88 -6.55 -4.12 -13.69
C ARG A 88 -7.37 -5.31 -14.19
N PRO A 89 -7.00 -5.95 -15.32
CA PRO A 89 -7.70 -7.12 -15.80
C PRO A 89 -7.65 -8.17 -14.69
N ARG A 90 -8.84 -8.59 -14.21
CA ARG A 90 -8.95 -9.80 -13.40
C ARG A 90 -8.36 -10.91 -14.25
N LYS A 91 -7.23 -11.49 -13.83
CA LYS A 91 -6.68 -12.67 -14.48
C LYS A 91 -7.71 -13.78 -14.26
N ASP A 92 -8.47 -14.08 -15.31
CA ASP A 92 -9.54 -15.07 -15.29
C ASP A 92 -8.90 -16.43 -14.97
N PRO A 93 -9.34 -17.14 -13.90
CA PRO A 93 -8.71 -18.39 -13.50
C PRO A 93 -8.96 -19.55 -14.48
N ASN A 94 -9.74 -19.32 -15.55
CA ASN A 94 -10.11 -20.31 -16.55
C ASN A 94 -9.43 -20.10 -17.92
N ARG A 95 -8.47 -19.19 -18.04
CA ARG A 95 -7.65 -19.09 -19.25
C ARG A 95 -6.60 -20.20 -19.20
N ARG A 96 -6.85 -21.29 -19.92
CA ARG A 96 -5.79 -22.22 -20.34
C ARG A 96 -4.87 -21.41 -21.24
N ASP A 97 -3.71 -21.03 -20.69
CA ASP A 97 -2.64 -20.43 -21.47
C ASP A 97 -1.94 -21.59 -22.20
N ASP A 98 -2.52 -21.98 -23.33
CA ASP A 98 -1.80 -22.71 -24.37
C ASP A 98 -0.74 -21.74 -24.93
N GLU A 99 0.52 -22.13 -24.72
CA GLU A 99 1.74 -21.86 -25.49
C GLU A 99 2.15 -20.41 -25.87
N GLU A 100 3.40 -20.12 -25.50
CA GLU A 100 4.38 -19.25 -26.18
C GLU A 100 4.15 -17.73 -26.21
N ASP A 101 4.81 -17.02 -25.29
CA ASP A 101 5.69 -15.89 -25.63
C ASP A 101 6.64 -15.63 -24.46
N THR A 102 7.78 -16.30 -24.53
CA THR A 102 8.90 -16.15 -23.61
C THR A 102 9.86 -15.13 -24.20
N ASP A 103 9.48 -13.85 -24.25
CA ASP A 103 10.42 -12.77 -24.56
C ASP A 103 11.14 -12.33 -23.28
N LEU A 104 11.96 -13.25 -22.78
CA LEU A 104 12.96 -13.05 -21.74
C LEU A 104 14.35 -12.85 -22.38
N ASP A 105 14.46 -11.97 -23.36
CA ASP A 105 15.73 -11.45 -23.87
C ASP A 105 15.51 -9.94 -24.07
N GLU A 106 16.04 -9.04 -23.24
CA GLU A 106 17.38 -8.52 -23.43
C GLU A 106 17.80 -7.73 -22.18
N PHE A 107 18.21 -8.40 -21.10
CA PHE A 107 19.15 -7.77 -20.18
C PHE A 107 20.51 -7.79 -20.86
N SER A 108 20.82 -6.74 -21.63
CA SER A 108 22.10 -6.66 -22.34
C SER A 108 23.25 -6.76 -21.33
N GLU A 109 24.19 -7.69 -21.57
CA GLU A 109 25.37 -7.94 -20.74
C GLU A 109 26.21 -6.66 -20.50
N GLU A 110 26.03 -5.64 -21.35
CA GLU A 110 26.63 -4.30 -21.21
C GLU A 110 26.20 -3.55 -19.94
N ALA A 111 24.96 -3.75 -19.46
CA ALA A 111 24.47 -3.10 -18.24
C ALA A 111 25.15 -3.67 -16.98
N ILE A 112 25.46 -4.97 -16.99
CA ILE A 112 26.18 -5.63 -15.91
C ILE A 112 27.64 -5.15 -15.89
N LYS A 113 28.25 -4.96 -17.07
CA LYS A 113 29.65 -4.53 -17.19
C LYS A 113 29.87 -3.08 -16.72
N ARG A 114 28.91 -2.17 -16.93
CA ARG A 114 28.97 -0.79 -16.39
C ARG A 114 28.80 -0.70 -14.87
N LEU A 115 28.15 -1.69 -14.24
CA LEU A 115 27.96 -1.73 -12.79
C LEU A 115 29.15 -2.35 -12.04
N ALA A 116 30.03 -3.08 -12.73
CA ALA A 116 31.08 -3.88 -12.08
C ALA A 116 32.48 -3.21 -12.01
N GLY A 117 32.70 -2.03 -12.59
CA GLY A 117 33.95 -1.28 -12.38
C GLY A 117 34.47 -0.59 -13.64
N GLY A 118 34.61 0.73 -13.56
CA GLY A 118 35.39 1.52 -14.49
C GLY A 118 36.86 1.52 -14.08
N ASP A 119 37.72 1.31 -15.08
CA ASP A 119 39.04 1.96 -15.18
C ASP A 119 38.93 3.06 -16.24
#